data_AF-W7W6E2-F1
#
_entry.id   AF-W7W6E2-F1
#
_cell.length_a   1.000
_cell.length_b   1.000
_cell.length_c   1.000
_cell.angle_alpha   90.00
_cell.angle_beta   90.00
_cell.angle_gamma   90.00
#
_symmetry.space_group_name_H-M   'P 1'
#
loop_
_entity.id
_entity.type
_entity.pdbx_description
1 polymer ?
#
loop_
_entity_poly.entity_id
_entity_poly.type
_entity_poly.pdbx_seq_one_letter_code
_entity_poly.pdbx_strand_id
1 'polypeptide(L)'
;MAVAGIAGAADAPATAALKICVDQDDPPFAAEATPERGIDVEVAQALAKQLNRPLRLVWVQVPNRGGIGKALRQTLAAGQCDAYLGIPQGPDMAGELAERKLTQSGPYLLLGYVAVAAPGRPVPTTASLRRARKIGAVSATPADLYLHRMNLPRAPFPGSAALLAG
;
A
#
# COMPACT_ATOMS: atom_id res chain seq x y z
N MET A 1 15.85 -52.78 38.89
CA MET A 1 16.11 -52.03 37.64
C MET A 1 15.00 -51.01 37.48
N ALA A 2 15.31 -49.72 37.62
CA ALA A 2 14.34 -48.64 37.48
C ALA A 2 14.28 -48.19 36.02
N VAL A 3 13.08 -48.11 35.46
CA VAL A 3 12.84 -47.60 34.10
C VAL A 3 12.63 -46.08 34.24
N ALA A 4 13.57 -45.30 33.73
CA ALA A 4 13.46 -43.84 33.68
C ALA A 4 12.54 -43.47 32.51
N GLY A 5 11.38 -42.88 32.82
CA GLY A 5 10.45 -42.35 31.81
C GLY A 5 11.04 -41.10 31.15
N ILE A 6 11.03 -41.09 29.82
CA ILE A 6 11.27 -39.89 29.01
C ILE A 6 10.10 -38.93 29.21
N ALA A 7 10.37 -37.75 29.76
CA ALA A 7 9.41 -36.65 29.78
C ALA A 7 9.25 -36.13 28.35
N GLY A 8 8.05 -36.21 27.79
CA GLY A 8 7.72 -35.59 26.50
C GLY A 8 7.92 -34.08 26.58
N ALA A 9 8.64 -33.53 25.59
CA ALA A 9 8.69 -32.09 25.39
C ALA A 9 7.26 -31.60 25.14
N ALA A 10 6.74 -30.76 26.02
CA ALA A 10 5.48 -30.08 25.78
C ALA A 10 5.64 -29.17 24.56
N ASP A 11 4.78 -29.36 23.54
CA ASP A 11 4.67 -28.43 22.41
C ASP A 11 4.37 -27.04 22.97
N ALA A 12 5.30 -26.10 22.80
CA ALA A 12 5.02 -24.69 23.02
C ALA A 12 3.87 -24.29 22.08
N PRO A 13 2.88 -23.51 22.55
CA PRO A 13 1.79 -23.07 21.68
C PRO A 13 2.36 -22.37 20.45
N ALA A 14 2.04 -22.87 19.25
CA ALA A 14 2.53 -22.31 18.00
C ALA A 14 2.20 -20.82 17.94
N THR A 15 3.23 -19.98 17.77
CA THR A 15 3.05 -18.53 17.72
C THR A 15 2.06 -18.18 16.61
N ALA A 16 0.97 -17.50 16.94
CA ALA A 16 -0.06 -17.15 15.96
C ALA A 16 0.55 -16.37 14.78
N ALA A 17 0.14 -16.69 13.55
CA ALA A 17 0.66 -16.03 12.36
C ALA A 17 0.38 -14.52 12.38
N LEU A 18 1.37 -13.69 12.01
CA LEU A 18 1.23 -12.26 11.78
C LEU A 18 0.53 -12.05 10.44
N LYS A 19 -0.72 -11.57 10.48
CA LYS A 19 -1.53 -11.35 9.28
C LYS A 19 -1.30 -9.94 8.76
N ILE A 20 -0.75 -9.78 7.57
CA ILE A 20 -0.47 -8.46 6.99
C ILE A 20 -1.23 -8.30 5.68
N CYS A 21 -2.02 -7.22 5.61
CA CYS A 21 -2.71 -6.80 4.41
C CYS A 21 -1.78 -5.99 3.50
N VAL A 22 -1.83 -6.27 2.19
CA VAL A 22 -1.11 -5.54 1.13
C VAL A 22 -2.03 -5.43 -0.10
N ASP A 23 -1.85 -4.38 -0.91
CA ASP A 23 -2.55 -4.28 -2.19
C ASP A 23 -2.09 -5.40 -3.14
N GLN A 24 -3.02 -5.98 -3.90
CA GLN A 24 -2.71 -7.05 -4.83
C GLN A 24 -2.19 -6.55 -6.19
N ASP A 25 -2.43 -5.28 -6.53
CA ASP A 25 -2.11 -4.70 -7.84
C ASP A 25 -1.60 -3.24 -7.74
N ASP A 26 -0.54 -3.03 -6.95
CA ASP A 26 0.14 -1.74 -6.81
C ASP A 26 1.68 -1.85 -6.99
N PRO A 27 2.16 -2.34 -8.16
CA PRO A 27 3.59 -2.41 -8.41
C PRO A 27 4.21 -0.99 -8.48
N PRO A 28 5.45 -0.80 -7.98
CA PRO A 28 6.38 -1.80 -7.44
C PRO A 28 6.24 -2.03 -5.92
N PHE A 29 5.17 -1.53 -5.28
CA PHE A 29 5.01 -1.59 -3.83
C PHE A 29 4.49 -2.95 -3.35
N ALA A 30 3.44 -3.45 -4.00
CA ALA A 30 2.87 -4.75 -3.74
C ALA A 30 2.19 -5.31 -5.00
N ALA A 31 2.50 -6.54 -5.39
CA ALA A 31 1.85 -7.19 -6.52
C ALA A 31 1.85 -8.72 -6.39
N GLU A 32 0.66 -9.32 -6.25
CA GLU A 32 0.51 -10.78 -6.06
C GLU A 32 0.99 -11.56 -7.30
N ALA A 33 0.75 -11.00 -8.49
CA ALA A 33 1.04 -11.64 -9.77
C ALA A 33 2.52 -11.62 -10.17
N THR A 34 3.39 -10.95 -9.40
CA THR A 34 4.82 -10.79 -9.74
C THR A 34 5.72 -11.63 -8.83
N PRO A 35 6.83 -12.20 -9.32
CA PRO A 35 7.81 -12.90 -8.49
C PRO A 35 8.43 -12.00 -7.41
N GLU A 36 8.69 -10.74 -7.74
CA GLU A 36 9.34 -9.76 -6.87
C GLU A 36 8.44 -9.36 -5.69
N ARG A 37 7.12 -9.39 -5.90
CA ARG A 37 6.04 -9.07 -4.94
C ARG A 37 6.02 -7.65 -4.38
N GLY A 38 7.15 -6.94 -4.31
CA GLY A 38 7.25 -5.51 -3.97
C GLY A 38 7.74 -5.21 -2.54
N ILE A 39 8.10 -3.94 -2.32
CA ILE A 39 8.73 -3.47 -1.06
C ILE A 39 7.85 -3.66 0.17
N ASP A 40 6.52 -3.55 0.05
CA ASP A 40 5.62 -3.74 1.19
C ASP A 40 5.63 -5.20 1.65
N VAL A 41 5.82 -6.14 0.72
CA VAL A 41 5.97 -7.57 1.05
C VAL A 41 7.32 -7.83 1.72
N GLU A 42 8.39 -7.18 1.29
CA GLU A 42 9.69 -7.28 1.96
C GLU A 42 9.64 -6.74 3.40
N VAL A 43 8.95 -5.61 3.61
CA VAL A 43 8.71 -5.05 4.94
C VAL A 43 7.87 -6.01 5.79
N ALA A 44 6.81 -6.62 5.24
CA ALA A 44 6.01 -7.62 5.93
C ALA A 44 6.85 -8.82 6.41
N GLN A 45 7.77 -9.30 5.56
CA GLN A 45 8.70 -10.38 5.89
C GLN A 45 9.67 -9.99 7.00
N ALA A 46 10.24 -8.78 6.92
CA ALA A 46 11.14 -8.26 7.95
C ALA A 46 10.44 -8.14 9.31
N LEU A 47 9.21 -7.63 9.35
CA LEU A 47 8.38 -7.52 10.56
C LEU A 47 8.08 -8.90 11.16
N ALA A 48 7.66 -9.87 10.33
CA ALA A 48 7.37 -11.22 10.78
C ALA A 48 8.60 -11.90 11.41
N LYS A 49 9.77 -11.75 10.77
CA LYS A 49 11.05 -12.24 11.28
C LYS A 49 11.42 -11.57 12.61
N GLN A 50 11.30 -10.25 12.70
CA GLN A 50 11.62 -9.50 13.92
C GLN A 50 10.70 -9.87 15.10
N LEU A 51 9.42 -10.15 14.82
CA LEU A 51 8.43 -10.53 15.82
C LEU A 51 8.43 -12.04 16.14
N ASN A 52 9.25 -12.84 15.45
CA ASN A 52 9.26 -14.30 15.55
C ASN A 52 7.86 -14.92 15.38
N ARG A 53 7.11 -14.44 14.38
CA ARG A 53 5.77 -14.92 14.01
C ARG A 53 5.77 -15.40 12.56
N PRO A 54 5.09 -16.51 12.23
CA PRO A 54 4.87 -16.89 10.83
C PRO A 54 4.14 -15.77 10.07
N LEU A 55 4.58 -15.41 8.86
CA LEU A 55 3.89 -14.41 8.05
C LEU A 55 2.71 -15.05 7.32
N ARG A 56 1.55 -14.38 7.37
CA ARG A 56 0.43 -14.62 6.44
C ARG A 56 0.08 -13.33 5.73
N LEU A 57 0.37 -13.26 4.43
CA LEU A 57 -0.10 -12.18 3.59
C LEU A 57 -1.60 -12.33 3.31
N VAL A 58 -2.29 -11.21 3.32
CA VAL A 58 -3.68 -11.08 2.88
C VAL A 58 -3.68 -10.08 1.74
N TRP A 59 -3.83 -10.58 0.53
CA TRP A 59 -3.90 -9.75 -0.67
C TRP A 59 -5.25 -9.05 -0.75
N VAL A 60 -5.24 -7.75 -1.01
CA VAL A 60 -6.43 -6.91 -0.96
C VAL A 60 -6.60 -6.19 -2.29
N GLN A 61 -7.74 -6.40 -2.96
CA GLN A 61 -8.16 -5.53 -4.05
C GLN A 61 -8.67 -4.20 -3.49
N VAL A 62 -7.99 -3.10 -3.78
CA VAL A 62 -8.53 -1.77 -3.49
C VAL A 62 -9.63 -1.45 -4.51
N PRO A 63 -10.87 -1.17 -4.09
CA PRO A 63 -11.98 -0.94 -5.00
C PRO A 63 -11.97 0.50 -5.55
N ASN A 64 -12.21 0.65 -6.86
CA ASN A 64 -12.36 1.97 -7.50
C ASN A 64 -13.37 2.89 -6.79
N ARG A 65 -14.48 2.32 -6.31
CA ARG A 65 -15.47 3.04 -5.50
C ARG A 65 -15.19 2.82 -4.01
N GLY A 66 -14.92 3.91 -3.30
CA GLY A 66 -14.65 3.91 -1.86
C GLY A 66 -13.17 3.72 -1.52
N GLY A 67 -12.34 3.33 -2.50
CA GLY A 67 -10.88 3.34 -2.40
C GLY A 67 -10.34 2.61 -1.18
N ILE A 68 -9.21 3.12 -0.69
CA ILE A 68 -8.50 2.58 0.47
C ILE A 68 -9.36 2.61 1.74
N GLY A 69 -10.21 3.64 1.91
CA GLY A 69 -11.10 3.74 3.07
C GLY A 69 -12.12 2.59 3.16
N LYS A 70 -12.59 2.07 2.02
CA LYS A 70 -13.42 0.86 1.97
C LYS A 70 -12.60 -0.40 2.22
N ALA A 71 -11.41 -0.50 1.62
CA ALA A 71 -10.50 -1.63 1.84
C ALA A 71 -10.16 -1.80 3.34
N LEU A 72 -9.73 -0.73 4.01
CA LEU A 72 -9.41 -0.71 5.44
C LEU A 72 -10.57 -1.14 6.33
N ARG A 73 -11.81 -0.73 5.98
CA ARG A 73 -13.02 -1.14 6.70
C ARG A 73 -13.27 -2.64 6.60
N GLN A 74 -13.07 -3.20 5.40
CA GLN A 74 -13.34 -4.61 5.11
C GLN A 74 -12.23 -5.54 5.58
N THR A 75 -11.05 -5.00 5.89
CA THR A 75 -9.89 -5.80 6.30
C THR A 75 -9.45 -5.51 7.73
N LEU A 76 -8.64 -4.47 7.94
CA LEU A 76 -8.01 -4.16 9.22
C LEU A 76 -9.06 -3.88 10.30
N ALA A 77 -10.05 -3.03 10.02
CA ALA A 77 -11.12 -2.74 10.98
C ALA A 77 -12.07 -3.94 11.21
N ALA A 78 -12.10 -4.91 10.29
CA ALA A 78 -12.86 -6.15 10.41
C ALA A 78 -12.04 -7.32 10.99
N GLY A 79 -10.84 -7.06 11.52
CA GLY A 79 -9.98 -8.05 12.17
C GLY A 79 -9.34 -9.08 11.22
N GLN A 80 -9.38 -8.85 9.90
CA GLN A 80 -8.81 -9.76 8.92
C GLN A 80 -7.27 -9.76 8.98
N CYS A 81 -6.68 -8.60 9.24
CA CYS A 81 -5.24 -8.38 9.35
C CYS A 81 -4.86 -7.75 10.68
N ASP A 82 -3.62 -7.94 11.09
CA ASP A 82 -2.99 -7.28 12.24
C ASP A 82 -2.42 -5.90 11.84
N ALA A 83 -2.04 -5.75 10.57
CA ALA A 83 -1.54 -4.50 9.97
C ALA A 83 -1.90 -4.40 8.47
N TYR A 84 -1.88 -3.19 7.92
CA TYR A 84 -2.01 -2.92 6.48
C TYR A 84 -0.81 -2.08 6.04
N LEU A 85 -0.01 -2.58 5.10
CA LEU A 85 1.17 -1.87 4.55
C LEU A 85 0.81 -1.13 3.26
N GLY A 86 1.58 -0.09 2.94
CA GLY A 86 1.37 0.73 1.75
C GLY A 86 0.38 1.88 1.94
N ILE A 87 -0.01 2.19 3.18
CA ILE A 87 -0.93 3.32 3.46
C ILE A 87 -0.16 4.65 3.43
N PRO A 88 -0.45 5.56 2.48
CA PRO A 88 0.25 6.85 2.40
C PRO A 88 -0.06 7.71 3.63
N GLN A 89 0.93 8.49 4.07
CA GLN A 89 0.78 9.45 5.16
C GLN A 89 0.33 10.80 4.60
N GLY A 90 -0.63 11.46 5.26
CA GLY A 90 -1.09 12.79 4.89
C GLY A 90 -2.27 13.24 5.76
N PRO A 91 -2.59 14.56 5.81
CA PRO A 91 -3.64 15.08 6.69
C PRO A 91 -5.01 14.44 6.45
N ASP A 92 -5.37 14.23 5.18
CA ASP A 92 -6.64 13.61 4.81
C ASP A 92 -6.70 12.14 5.30
N MET A 93 -5.62 11.39 5.10
CA MET A 93 -5.54 9.99 5.53
C MET A 93 -5.53 9.84 7.05
N ALA A 94 -4.85 10.74 7.76
CA ALA A 94 -4.82 10.74 9.22
C ALA A 94 -6.24 10.89 9.81
N GLY A 95 -7.07 11.77 9.22
CA GLY A 95 -8.48 11.90 9.58
C GLY A 95 -9.26 10.60 9.33
N GLU A 96 -9.13 10.01 8.13
CA GLU A 96 -9.82 8.76 7.79
C GLU A 96 -9.47 7.60 8.73
N LEU A 97 -8.20 7.49 9.13
CA LEU A 97 -7.73 6.44 10.04
C LEU A 97 -8.22 6.66 11.47
N ALA A 98 -8.20 7.91 11.95
CA ALA A 98 -8.70 8.27 13.27
C ALA A 98 -10.19 7.93 13.45
N GLU A 99 -11.02 8.24 12.44
CA GLU A 99 -12.44 7.86 12.41
C GLU A 99 -12.67 6.35 12.56
N ARG A 100 -11.70 5.55 12.12
CA ARG A 100 -11.74 4.07 12.16
C ARG A 100 -11.00 3.49 13.37
N LYS A 101 -10.53 4.34 14.29
CA LYS A 101 -9.70 3.94 15.45
C LYS A 101 -8.43 3.18 15.04
N LEU A 102 -7.87 3.54 13.89
CA LEU A 102 -6.62 3.00 13.38
C LEU A 102 -5.49 3.98 13.69
N THR A 103 -4.31 3.42 13.98
CA THR A 103 -3.07 4.18 14.18
C THR A 103 -2.07 3.87 13.09
N GLN A 104 -1.13 4.77 12.85
CA GLN A 104 -0.06 4.63 11.86
C GLN A 104 1.26 4.34 12.56
N SER A 105 2.08 3.48 11.97
CA SER A 105 3.48 3.36 12.36
C SER A 105 4.28 4.58 11.90
N GLY A 106 5.56 4.63 12.26
CA GLY A 106 6.51 5.47 11.52
C GLY A 106 6.55 5.06 10.03
N PRO A 107 6.85 6.01 9.13
CA PRO A 107 7.00 5.70 7.71
C PRO A 107 8.26 4.86 7.48
N TYR A 108 8.17 3.86 6.61
CA TYR A 108 9.31 3.06 6.15
C TYR A 108 9.74 3.43 4.72
N LEU A 109 8.99 4.31 4.04
CA LEU A 109 9.25 4.74 2.68
C LEU A 109 8.86 6.22 2.50
N LEU A 110 9.71 7.00 1.83
CA LEU A 110 9.41 8.36 1.39
C LEU A 110 9.38 8.38 -0.14
N LEU A 111 8.32 8.97 -0.69
CA LEU A 111 8.07 9.03 -2.13
C LEU A 111 7.80 10.47 -2.57
N GLY A 112 8.17 10.77 -3.81
CA GLY A 112 7.85 12.03 -4.47
C GLY A 112 7.23 11.78 -5.84
N TYR A 113 6.30 12.64 -6.24
CA TYR A 113 5.73 12.62 -7.59
C TYR A 113 6.62 13.41 -8.55
N VAL A 114 6.79 12.86 -9.76
CA VAL A 114 7.46 13.54 -10.88
C VAL A 114 6.50 13.67 -12.05
N ALA A 115 6.60 14.80 -12.75
CA ALA A 115 5.90 14.96 -14.01
C ALA A 115 6.73 14.32 -15.13
N VAL A 116 6.09 13.46 -15.92
CA VAL A 116 6.72 12.74 -17.02
C VAL A 116 6.16 13.21 -18.36
N ALA A 117 6.97 13.09 -19.42
CA ALA A 117 6.56 13.35 -20.79
C ALA A 117 6.91 12.14 -21.67
N ALA A 118 6.22 12.02 -22.81
CA ALA A 118 6.52 10.99 -23.79
C ALA A 118 7.99 11.07 -24.28
N PRO A 119 8.59 9.93 -24.70
CA PRO A 119 9.94 9.91 -25.25
C PRO A 119 10.16 10.98 -26.33
N GLY A 120 11.30 11.65 -26.29
CA GLY A 120 11.65 12.73 -27.23
C GLY A 120 10.99 14.09 -26.92
N ARG A 121 10.12 14.19 -25.91
CA ARG A 121 9.59 15.49 -25.45
C ARG A 121 10.41 16.08 -24.31
N PRO A 122 10.43 17.41 -24.16
CA PRO A 122 11.07 18.07 -23.02
C PRO A 122 10.49 17.60 -21.70
N VAL A 123 11.35 17.46 -20.68
CA VAL A 123 10.92 17.17 -19.31
C VAL A 123 9.98 18.28 -18.82
N PRO A 124 8.81 17.95 -18.26
CA PRO A 124 7.88 18.95 -17.78
C PRO A 124 8.48 19.78 -16.63
N THR A 125 8.26 21.09 -16.69
CA THR A 125 8.54 22.04 -15.61
C THR A 125 7.24 22.52 -15.00
N THR A 126 7.31 23.15 -13.82
CA THR A 126 6.13 23.78 -13.21
C THR A 126 5.47 24.80 -14.15
N ALA A 127 6.26 25.56 -14.91
CA ALA A 127 5.76 26.51 -15.88
C ALA A 127 5.06 25.84 -17.07
N SER A 128 5.57 24.71 -17.57
CA SER A 128 4.91 23.98 -18.66
C SER A 128 3.63 23.30 -18.19
N LEU A 129 3.57 22.80 -16.95
CA LEU A 129 2.35 22.22 -16.39
C LEU A 129 1.22 23.24 -16.29
N ARG A 130 1.50 24.47 -15.85
CA ARG A 130 0.47 25.55 -15.80
C ARG A 130 -0.09 25.93 -17.17
N ARG A 131 0.68 25.71 -18.24
CA ARG A 131 0.27 25.98 -19.63
C ARG A 131 -0.26 24.75 -20.36
N ALA A 132 -0.16 23.56 -19.76
CA ALA A 132 -0.59 22.32 -20.38
C ALA A 132 -2.11 22.34 -20.55
N ARG A 133 -2.62 21.81 -21.67
CA ARG A 133 -4.08 21.65 -21.85
C ARG A 133 -4.64 20.48 -21.04
N LYS A 134 -3.82 19.48 -20.76
CA LYS A 134 -4.21 18.22 -20.13
C LYS A 134 -3.00 17.62 -19.40
N ILE A 135 -3.16 17.26 -18.13
CA ILE A 135 -2.17 16.52 -17.34
C ILE A 135 -2.83 15.23 -16.86
N GLY A 136 -2.25 14.09 -17.23
CA GLY A 136 -2.76 12.78 -16.81
C GLY A 136 -2.38 12.44 -15.37
N ALA A 137 -3.32 11.90 -14.61
CA ALA A 137 -3.06 11.29 -13.30
C ALA A 137 -4.05 10.13 -13.06
N VAL A 138 -3.64 9.14 -12.27
CA VAL A 138 -4.56 8.07 -11.84
C VAL A 138 -5.58 8.68 -10.88
N SER A 139 -6.85 8.37 -11.12
CA SER A 139 -7.99 8.94 -10.39
C SER A 139 -7.90 8.64 -8.90
N ALA A 140 -8.31 9.60 -8.07
CA ALA A 140 -8.36 9.43 -6.61
C ALA A 140 -7.00 9.07 -5.96
N THR A 141 -5.89 9.46 -6.59
CA THR A 141 -4.55 9.39 -6.01
C THR A 141 -4.12 10.78 -5.49
N PRO A 142 -3.08 10.85 -4.63
CA PRO A 142 -2.51 12.13 -4.22
C PRO A 142 -2.08 13.02 -5.40
N ALA A 143 -1.64 12.46 -6.53
CA ALA A 143 -1.32 13.22 -7.73
C ALA A 143 -2.56 13.88 -8.36
N ASP A 144 -3.66 13.14 -8.51
CA ASP A 144 -4.93 13.69 -9.04
C ASP A 144 -5.50 14.75 -8.08
N LEU A 145 -5.46 14.48 -6.77
CA LEU A 145 -5.88 15.43 -5.74
C LEU A 145 -5.04 16.70 -5.75
N TYR A 146 -3.72 16.59 -5.95
CA TYR A 146 -2.83 17.73 -6.09
C TYR A 146 -3.21 18.58 -7.30
N LEU A 147 -3.39 17.97 -8.48
CA LEU A 147 -3.80 18.70 -9.69
C LEU A 147 -5.13 19.42 -9.49
N HIS A 148 -6.09 18.76 -8.82
CA HIS A 148 -7.38 19.36 -8.48
C HIS A 148 -7.23 20.57 -7.54
N ARG A 149 -6.50 20.42 -6.42
CA ARG A 149 -6.28 21.51 -5.44
C ARG A 149 -5.54 22.70 -6.01
N MET A 150 -4.62 22.46 -6.94
CA MET A 150 -3.83 23.51 -7.59
C MET A 150 -4.54 24.16 -8.80
N ASN A 151 -5.79 23.76 -9.08
CA ASN A 151 -6.56 24.20 -10.25
C ASN A 151 -5.78 24.03 -11.57
N LEU A 152 -5.06 22.91 -11.70
CA LEU A 152 -4.32 22.54 -12.90
C LEU A 152 -5.20 21.69 -13.83
N PRO A 153 -5.03 21.79 -15.17
CA PRO A 153 -5.79 20.97 -16.11
C PRO A 153 -5.52 19.48 -15.90
N ARG A 154 -6.54 18.73 -15.50
CA ARG A 154 -6.39 17.31 -15.11
C ARG A 154 -7.19 16.38 -16.00
N ALA A 155 -6.63 15.20 -16.22
CA ALA A 155 -7.26 14.10 -16.91
C ALA A 155 -7.15 12.82 -16.08
N PRO A 156 -8.27 12.37 -15.50
CA PRO A 156 -8.28 11.17 -14.68
C PRO A 156 -8.14 9.91 -15.54
N PHE A 157 -7.29 8.98 -15.10
CA PHE A 157 -7.16 7.63 -15.64
C PHE A 157 -7.55 6.58 -14.59
N PRO A 158 -8.08 5.42 -14.99
CA PRO A 158 -8.52 4.39 -14.04
C PRO A 158 -7.37 3.62 -13.37
N GLY A 159 -6.14 3.71 -13.89
CA GLY A 159 -4.97 3.02 -13.35
C GLY A 159 -3.70 3.36 -14.12
N SER A 160 -2.55 2.94 -13.58
CA SER A 160 -1.21 3.25 -14.12
C SER A 160 -1.02 2.75 -15.56
N ALA A 161 -1.49 1.54 -15.88
CA ALA A 161 -1.41 1.01 -17.24
C ALA A 161 -2.16 1.88 -18.27
N ALA A 162 -3.38 2.32 -17.93
CA ALA A 162 -4.17 3.20 -18.79
C ALA A 162 -3.54 4.60 -18.93
N LEU A 163 -2.92 5.12 -17.87
CA LEU A 163 -2.19 6.38 -17.89
C LEU A 163 -0.96 6.32 -18.81
N LEU A 164 -0.24 5.21 -18.81
CA LEU A 164 0.97 5.02 -19.63
C LEU A 164 0.69 4.71 -21.10
N ALA A 165 -0.52 4.23 -21.42
CA ALA A 165 -0.92 3.87 -22.78
C ALA A 165 -1.47 5.05 -23.61
N GLY A 166 -1.78 6.19 -22.98
CA GLY A 166 -2.39 7.38 -23.62
C GLY A 166 -1.40 8.49 -23.93
#